data_AF-A0A953GQK8-F1
#
_entry.id   AF-A0A953GQK8-F1
#
_cell.length_a   1.000
_cell.length_b   1.000
_cell.length_c   1.000
_cell.angle_alpha   90.00
_cell.angle_beta   90.00
_cell.angle_gamma   90.00
#
_symmetry.space_group_name_H-M   'P 1'
#
loop_
_entity.id
_entity.type
_entity.pdbx_description
1 polymer ?
#
loop_
_entity_poly.entity_id
_entity_poly.type
_entity_poly.pdbx_seq_one_letter_code
_entity_poly.pdbx_strand_id
1 'polypeptide(L)'
;SSKGVNQVQLYAKLLNAYSWHQLIKWFGFEKARTILREEAIQMVFPASYRQKLLNAKFLTTQALSDTDFTRVFVAENGTALKIEFINDVAFHYGDFVYHGKIKTDNPLNVLSNKLTALARNASKDYADILFLAQKFAFNWIEMFDAAKAKDFWVNEVSIANLFDQFDVKTLIQ
;
A
#
# COMPACT_ATOMS: atom_id res chain seq x y z
N SER A 1 8.76 44.86 21.92
CA SER A 1 8.13 44.25 20.74
C SER A 1 8.44 42.76 20.75
N SER A 2 7.54 41.92 21.23
CA SER A 2 7.71 40.47 21.09
C SER A 2 7.60 40.15 19.61
N LYS A 3 8.71 39.74 18.98
CA LYS A 3 8.66 39.19 17.62
C LYS A 3 7.85 37.90 17.71
N GLY A 4 6.55 38.00 17.42
CA GLY A 4 5.64 36.87 17.40
C GLY A 4 6.23 35.78 16.51
N VAL A 5 6.10 34.52 16.95
CA VAL A 5 6.54 33.37 16.17
C VAL A 5 5.76 33.38 14.86
N ASN A 6 6.46 33.53 13.74
CA ASN A 6 5.77 33.48 12.45
C ASN A 6 5.33 32.04 12.15
N GLN A 7 4.40 31.90 11.20
CA GLN A 7 3.81 30.59 10.90
C GLN A 7 4.85 29.53 10.45
N VAL A 8 5.94 29.94 9.80
CA VAL A 8 7.02 29.03 9.38
C VAL A 8 7.76 28.50 10.61
N GLN A 9 8.09 29.38 11.55
CA GLN A 9 8.72 29.02 12.82
C GLN A 9 7.83 28.10 13.66
N LEU A 10 6.50 28.28 13.63
CA LEU A 10 5.56 27.38 14.30
C LEU A 10 5.59 25.98 13.66
N TYR A 11 5.59 25.89 12.33
CA TYR A 11 5.68 24.60 11.63
C TYR A 11 7.01 23.89 11.88
N ALA A 12 8.12 24.64 11.86
CA ALA A 12 9.43 24.11 12.23
C ALA A 12 9.42 23.53 13.65
N LYS A 13 8.80 24.21 14.62
CA LYS A 13 8.65 23.68 15.99
C LYS A 13 7.88 22.37 16.01
N LEU A 14 6.77 22.27 15.26
CA LEU A 14 6.01 21.02 15.15
C LEU A 14 6.84 19.88 14.53
N LEU A 15 7.61 20.17 13.48
CA LEU A 15 8.45 19.17 12.80
C LEU A 15 9.65 18.69 13.63
N ASN A 16 10.15 19.53 14.55
CA ASN A 16 11.19 19.13 15.51
C ASN A 16 10.63 18.33 16.69
N ALA A 17 9.37 18.58 17.07
CA ALA A 17 8.75 17.94 18.23
C ALA A 17 8.04 16.62 17.90
N TYR A 18 7.51 16.48 16.68
CA TYR A 18 6.67 15.36 16.29
C TYR A 18 7.10 14.77 14.95
N SER A 19 6.89 13.45 14.79
CA SER A 19 7.10 12.78 13.52
C SER A 19 6.03 13.19 12.49
N TRP A 20 6.38 13.14 11.20
CA TRP A 20 5.45 13.49 10.12
C TRP A 20 4.17 12.63 10.14
N HIS A 21 4.26 11.35 10.54
CA HIS A 21 3.10 10.47 10.67
C HIS A 21 2.12 10.94 11.76
N GLN A 22 2.61 11.45 12.90
CA GLN A 22 1.76 12.00 13.96
C GLN A 22 1.03 13.25 13.48
N LEU A 23 1.70 14.10 12.70
CA LEU A 23 1.09 15.30 12.12
C LEU A 23 -0.03 14.94 11.14
N ILE A 24 0.17 13.91 10.29
CA ILE A 24 -0.90 13.39 9.42
C ILE A 24 -2.05 12.84 10.26
N LYS A 25 -1.76 12.06 11.31
CA LYS A 25 -2.79 11.48 12.18
C LYS A 25 -3.68 12.55 12.84
N TRP A 26 -3.12 13.67 13.26
CA TRP A 26 -3.86 14.72 13.94
C TRP A 26 -4.55 15.72 13.01
N PHE A 27 -3.91 16.04 11.88
CA PHE A 27 -4.35 17.15 11.04
C PHE A 27 -4.79 16.74 9.64
N GLY A 28 -4.64 15.46 9.26
CA GLY A 28 -4.87 14.97 7.92
C GLY A 28 -3.76 15.35 6.93
N PHE A 29 -3.83 14.78 5.73
CA PHE A 29 -2.80 14.94 4.68
C PHE A 29 -2.64 16.38 4.22
N GLU A 30 -3.72 17.10 3.94
CA GLU A 30 -3.68 18.49 3.44
C GLU A 30 -2.97 19.44 4.40
N LYS A 31 -3.31 19.37 5.69
CA LYS A 31 -2.69 20.23 6.69
C LYS A 31 -1.26 19.81 6.98
N ALA A 32 -0.98 18.50 7.05
CA ALA A 32 0.37 17.99 7.20
C ALA A 32 1.28 18.42 6.04
N ARG A 33 0.77 18.44 4.80
CA ARG A 33 1.48 18.97 3.62
C ARG A 33 1.83 20.44 3.78
N THR A 34 0.92 21.23 4.33
CA THR A 34 1.16 22.66 4.60
C THR A 34 2.25 22.85 5.66
N ILE A 35 2.28 21.98 6.66
CA ILE A 35 3.31 21.97 7.71
C ILE A 35 4.67 21.56 7.13
N LEU A 36 4.71 20.56 6.25
CA LEU A 36 5.90 20.03 5.56
C LEU A 36 6.43 20.93 4.43
N ARG A 37 6.22 22.25 4.49
CA ARG A 37 6.81 23.19 3.52
C ARG A 37 8.33 23.28 3.66
N GLU A 38 9.02 23.58 2.57
CA GLU A 38 10.48 23.54 2.52
C GLU A 38 11.13 24.51 3.50
N GLU A 39 10.57 25.71 3.65
CA GLU A 39 11.07 26.73 4.56
C GLU A 39 11.02 26.27 6.01
N ALA A 40 10.00 25.51 6.39
CA ALA A 40 9.88 24.94 7.73
C ALA A 40 10.85 23.76 7.92
N ILE A 41 11.02 22.91 6.90
CA ILE A 41 11.95 21.78 6.93
C ILE A 41 13.40 22.26 7.05
N GLN A 42 13.78 23.35 6.37
CA GLN A 42 15.14 23.90 6.48
C GLN A 42 15.49 24.39 7.89
N MET A 43 14.50 24.61 8.75
CA MET A 43 14.70 24.99 10.16
C MET A 43 14.75 23.77 11.11
N VAL A 44 14.63 22.55 10.60
CA VAL A 44 14.66 21.32 11.41
C VAL A 44 16.10 20.91 11.76
N PHE A 45 16.27 20.45 13.00
CA PHE A 45 17.51 19.91 13.55
C PHE A 45 17.28 18.50 14.14
N PRO A 46 18.17 17.53 13.88
CA PRO A 46 19.40 17.63 13.08
C PRO A 46 19.14 17.74 11.58
N ALA A 47 20.06 18.36 10.83
CA ALA A 47 19.93 18.57 9.39
C ALA A 47 19.79 17.25 8.60
N SER A 48 20.33 16.15 9.12
CA SER A 48 20.16 14.80 8.57
C SER A 48 18.69 14.35 8.49
N TYR A 49 17.81 14.93 9.29
CA TYR A 49 16.38 14.60 9.29
C TYR A 49 15.60 15.30 8.16
N ARG A 50 16.17 16.35 7.56
CA ARG A 50 15.49 17.18 6.55
C ARG A 50 15.13 16.38 5.31
N GLN A 51 16.03 15.52 4.82
CA GLN A 51 15.77 14.69 3.63
C GLN A 51 14.59 13.75 3.86
N LYS A 52 14.46 13.19 5.07
CA LYS A 52 13.31 12.34 5.42
C LYS A 52 12.00 13.12 5.39
N LEU A 53 11.99 14.38 5.83
CA LEU A 53 10.81 15.24 5.79
C LEU A 53 10.47 15.72 4.38
N LEU A 54 11.47 16.00 3.54
CA LEU A 54 11.28 16.31 2.12
C LEU A 54 10.64 15.12 1.40
N ASN A 55 11.12 13.90 1.66
CA ASN A 55 10.50 12.68 1.12
C ASN A 55 9.07 12.51 1.64
N ALA A 56 8.81 12.81 2.93
CA ALA A 56 7.46 12.75 3.49
C ALA A 56 6.49 13.77 2.86
N LYS A 57 6.95 15.00 2.59
CA LYS A 57 6.17 16.03 1.86
C LYS A 57 5.66 15.47 0.53
N PHE A 58 6.54 14.79 -0.18
CA PHE A 58 6.22 14.18 -1.46
C PHE A 58 5.13 13.10 -1.32
N LEU A 59 5.21 12.23 -0.30
CA LEU A 59 4.17 11.23 0.00
C LEU A 59 2.78 11.85 0.28
N THR A 60 2.73 13.06 0.86
CA THR A 60 1.46 13.74 1.14
C THR A 60 0.83 14.44 -0.07
N THR A 61 1.47 14.41 -1.24
CA THR A 61 1.07 15.24 -2.39
C THR A 61 -0.03 14.60 -3.25
N GLN A 62 -0.09 13.27 -3.30
CA GLN A 62 -1.09 12.51 -4.06
C GLN A 62 -1.48 11.26 -3.27
N ALA A 63 -2.09 11.48 -2.10
CA ALA A 63 -2.58 10.41 -1.25
C ALA A 63 -4.11 10.33 -1.31
N LEU A 64 -4.65 9.15 -1.61
CA LEU A 64 -6.06 8.83 -1.45
C LEU A 64 -6.18 7.91 -0.25
N SER A 65 -6.96 8.32 0.75
CA SER A 65 -7.19 7.53 1.95
C SER A 65 -8.67 7.15 2.01
N ASP A 66 -8.91 5.87 2.22
CA ASP A 66 -10.20 5.29 2.56
C ASP A 66 -10.08 4.56 3.91
N THR A 67 -11.14 3.94 4.40
CA THR A 67 -11.12 3.10 5.62
C THR A 67 -10.23 1.87 5.44
N ASP A 68 -10.20 1.34 4.23
CA ASP A 68 -9.62 0.02 3.95
C ASP A 68 -8.20 0.13 3.37
N PHE A 69 -7.82 1.30 2.85
CA PHE A 69 -6.50 1.50 2.29
C PHE A 69 -6.06 2.97 2.27
N THR A 70 -4.75 3.16 2.21
CA THR A 70 -4.11 4.43 1.84
C THR A 70 -3.27 4.19 0.59
N ARG A 71 -3.53 4.94 -0.47
CA ARG A 71 -2.78 4.89 -1.72
C ARG A 71 -1.99 6.17 -1.89
N VAL A 72 -0.72 6.05 -2.24
CA VAL A 72 0.20 7.16 -2.51
C VAL A 72 0.73 7.03 -3.93
N PHE A 73 0.71 8.12 -4.69
CA PHE A 73 1.30 8.19 -6.02
C PHE A 73 2.57 9.03 -6.00
N VAL A 74 3.62 8.47 -6.58
CA VAL A 74 4.96 9.04 -6.66
C VAL A 74 5.32 9.21 -8.13
N ALA A 75 5.27 10.43 -8.66
CA ALA A 75 5.64 10.71 -10.05
C ALA A 75 6.99 11.44 -10.14
N GLU A 76 7.94 10.87 -10.87
CA GLU A 76 9.25 11.47 -11.15
C GLU A 76 9.70 11.09 -12.57
N ASN A 77 10.26 12.04 -13.32
CA ASN A 77 10.81 11.82 -14.67
C ASN A 77 9.87 11.07 -15.63
N GLY A 78 8.57 11.41 -15.62
CA GLY A 78 7.55 10.78 -16.47
C GLY A 78 7.14 9.37 -16.05
N THR A 79 7.67 8.85 -14.94
CA THR A 79 7.28 7.54 -14.37
C THR A 79 6.46 7.75 -13.10
N ALA A 80 5.34 7.04 -12.99
CA ALA A 80 4.51 7.06 -11.79
C ALA A 80 4.60 5.71 -11.07
N LEU A 81 5.07 5.74 -9.82
CA LEU A 81 5.03 4.65 -8.87
C LEU A 81 3.77 4.79 -8.01
N LYS A 82 2.92 3.77 -8.03
CA LYS A 82 1.78 3.65 -7.13
C LYS A 82 2.18 2.78 -5.92
N ILE A 83 1.98 3.30 -4.71
CA ILE A 83 2.21 2.60 -3.44
C ILE A 83 0.86 2.45 -2.74
N GLU A 84 0.52 1.24 -2.31
CA GLU A 84 -0.76 0.96 -1.64
C GLU A 84 -0.50 0.31 -0.27
N PHE A 85 -1.02 0.93 0.78
CA PHE A 85 -1.07 0.39 2.13
C PHE A 85 -2.49 -0.11 2.36
N ILE A 86 -2.67 -1.43 2.39
CA ILE A 86 -3.96 -2.04 2.71
C ILE A 86 -4.06 -2.17 4.22
N ASN A 87 -5.17 -1.72 4.79
CA ASN A 87 -5.50 -1.92 6.19
C ASN A 87 -6.04 -3.35 6.34
N ASP A 88 -5.12 -4.31 6.30
CA ASP A 88 -5.49 -5.72 6.30
C ASP A 88 -5.95 -6.17 7.69
N VAL A 89 -7.26 -6.33 7.85
CA VAL A 89 -7.90 -6.96 9.02
C VAL A 89 -8.24 -8.43 8.75
N ALA A 90 -7.88 -8.96 7.58
CA ALA A 90 -8.22 -10.31 7.18
C ALA A 90 -7.22 -11.35 7.72
N PHE A 91 -7.66 -12.61 7.63
CA PHE A 91 -6.85 -13.78 7.88
C PHE A 91 -5.58 -13.79 7.00
N HIS A 92 -4.43 -14.16 7.57
CA HIS A 92 -3.17 -14.35 6.84
C HIS A 92 -2.78 -15.82 6.88
N TYR A 93 -2.53 -16.43 5.72
CA TYR A 93 -2.20 -17.85 5.63
C TYR A 93 -0.68 -18.06 5.66
N GLY A 94 -0.18 -18.77 6.69
CA GLY A 94 1.25 -19.09 6.83
C GLY A 94 2.10 -17.91 7.30
N ASP A 95 3.42 -18.07 7.28
CA ASP A 95 4.34 -17.04 7.78
C ASP A 95 4.84 -16.11 6.67
N PHE A 96 5.36 -14.95 7.06
CA PHE A 96 6.05 -14.06 6.12
C PHE A 96 7.43 -14.61 5.74
N VAL A 97 7.88 -14.29 4.52
CA VAL A 97 9.20 -14.65 4.01
C VAL A 97 10.11 -13.41 4.04
N TYR A 98 11.39 -13.59 4.32
CA TYR A 98 12.38 -12.51 4.29
C TYR A 98 13.34 -12.68 3.12
N HIS A 99 13.46 -11.64 2.31
CA HIS A 99 14.46 -11.50 1.26
C HIS A 99 15.42 -10.36 1.64
N GLY A 100 16.48 -10.71 2.37
CA GLY A 100 17.37 -9.74 2.98
C GLY A 100 16.64 -8.90 4.03
N LYS A 101 16.53 -7.58 3.81
CA LYS A 101 15.80 -6.65 4.70
C LYS A 101 14.32 -6.49 4.33
N ILE A 102 13.88 -7.13 3.25
CA ILE A 102 12.52 -7.00 2.74
C ILE A 102 11.69 -8.18 3.25
N LYS A 103 10.62 -7.87 3.98
CA LYS A 103 9.59 -8.82 4.40
C LYS A 103 8.52 -8.90 3.31
N THR A 104 8.23 -10.09 2.82
CA THR A 104 7.22 -10.36 1.79
C THR A 104 6.23 -11.41 2.28
N ASP A 105 5.07 -11.48 1.62
CA ASP A 105 4.16 -12.60 1.81
C ASP A 105 4.76 -13.91 1.31
N ASN A 106 4.31 -15.02 1.90
CA ASN A 106 4.57 -16.34 1.33
C ASN A 106 3.68 -16.57 0.09
N PRO A 107 4.10 -17.43 -0.85
CA PRO A 107 3.34 -17.70 -2.07
C PRO A 107 1.90 -18.19 -1.87
N LEU A 108 1.61 -18.88 -0.75
CA LEU A 108 0.26 -19.42 -0.47
C LEU A 108 -0.70 -18.32 0.00
N ASN A 109 -0.21 -17.37 0.81
CA ASN A 109 -0.97 -16.17 1.14
C ASN A 109 -1.23 -15.31 -0.10
N VAL A 110 -0.23 -15.20 -1.00
CA VAL A 110 -0.39 -14.49 -2.29
C VAL A 110 -1.45 -15.20 -3.14
N LEU A 111 -1.40 -16.53 -3.27
CA LEU A 111 -2.39 -17.29 -4.04
C LEU A 111 -3.81 -17.11 -3.51
N SER A 112 -4.03 -17.24 -2.20
CA SER A 112 -5.36 -17.02 -1.61
C SER A 112 -5.85 -15.58 -1.80
N ASN A 113 -4.96 -14.57 -1.77
CA ASN A 113 -5.30 -13.19 -2.14
C ASN A 113 -5.66 -13.02 -3.63
N LYS A 114 -5.07 -13.82 -4.51
CA LYS A 114 -5.42 -13.81 -5.93
C LYS A 114 -6.77 -14.45 -6.18
N LEU A 115 -7.09 -15.54 -5.49
CA LEU A 115 -8.42 -16.17 -5.54
C LEU A 115 -9.52 -15.21 -5.09
N THR A 116 -9.34 -14.48 -3.99
CA THR A 116 -10.31 -13.45 -3.54
C THR A 116 -10.41 -12.27 -4.49
N ALA A 117 -9.36 -11.94 -5.25
CA ALA A 117 -9.37 -10.83 -6.19
C ALA A 117 -10.06 -11.14 -7.53
N LEU A 118 -10.31 -12.42 -7.86
CA LEU A 118 -10.88 -12.83 -9.14
C LEU A 118 -12.25 -12.22 -9.46
N ALA A 119 -13.04 -11.83 -8.45
CA ALA A 119 -14.30 -11.11 -8.65
C ALA A 119 -14.14 -9.79 -9.44
N ARG A 120 -12.94 -9.21 -9.48
CA ARG A 120 -12.62 -7.99 -10.26
C ARG A 120 -12.42 -8.28 -11.75
N ASN A 121 -12.32 -9.55 -12.12
CA ASN A 121 -12.10 -10.04 -13.48
C ASN A 121 -10.90 -9.38 -14.18
N ALA A 122 -9.82 -9.09 -13.44
CA ALA A 122 -8.61 -8.55 -14.02
C ALA A 122 -7.73 -9.67 -14.59
N SER A 123 -7.39 -9.58 -15.87
CA SER A 123 -6.65 -10.63 -16.60
C SER A 123 -5.34 -11.05 -15.92
N LYS A 124 -4.62 -10.09 -15.33
CA LYS A 124 -3.38 -10.34 -14.56
C LYS A 124 -3.56 -11.32 -13.39
N ASP A 125 -4.72 -11.33 -12.73
CA ASP A 125 -4.93 -12.17 -11.55
C ASP A 125 -5.09 -13.65 -11.95
N TYR A 126 -5.68 -13.93 -13.13
CA TYR A 126 -5.70 -15.27 -13.73
C TYR A 126 -4.30 -15.76 -14.09
N ALA A 127 -3.50 -14.89 -14.72
CA ALA A 127 -2.11 -15.22 -15.06
C ALA A 127 -1.28 -15.52 -13.80
N ASP A 128 -1.38 -14.68 -12.77
CA ASP A 128 -0.67 -14.87 -11.50
C ASP A 128 -1.03 -16.23 -10.86
N ILE A 129 -2.31 -16.61 -10.83
CA ILE A 129 -2.75 -17.91 -10.30
C ILE A 129 -2.12 -19.06 -11.10
N LEU A 130 -2.12 -18.98 -12.43
CA LEU A 130 -1.51 -20.00 -13.28
C LEU A 130 -0.02 -20.17 -12.98
N PHE A 131 0.72 -19.06 -12.92
CA PHE A 131 2.16 -19.11 -12.63
C PHE A 131 2.47 -19.60 -11.21
N LEU A 132 1.66 -19.24 -10.22
CA LEU A 132 1.78 -19.77 -8.86
C LEU A 132 1.51 -21.27 -8.82
N ALA A 133 0.45 -21.73 -9.50
CA ALA A 133 0.08 -23.15 -9.63
C ALA A 133 1.14 -24.00 -10.33
N GLN A 134 1.83 -23.43 -11.31
CA GLN A 134 2.92 -24.13 -12.01
C GLN A 134 4.21 -24.18 -11.19
N LYS A 135 4.47 -23.16 -10.36
CA LYS A 135 5.75 -23.01 -9.66
C LYS A 135 5.78 -23.63 -8.26
N PHE A 136 4.65 -23.62 -7.55
CA PHE A 136 4.58 -24.04 -6.16
C PHE A 136 3.63 -25.22 -5.98
N ALA A 137 4.02 -26.18 -5.15
CA ALA A 137 3.12 -27.25 -4.71
C ALA A 137 2.24 -26.75 -3.56
N PHE A 138 0.95 -27.05 -3.61
CA PHE A 138 -0.03 -26.73 -2.57
C PHE A 138 -1.28 -27.61 -2.70
N ASN A 139 -2.12 -27.58 -1.66
CA ASN A 139 -3.42 -28.23 -1.66
C ASN A 139 -4.52 -27.22 -2.05
N TRP A 140 -5.28 -27.49 -3.12
CA TRP A 140 -6.34 -26.59 -3.56
C TRP A 140 -7.45 -26.39 -2.52
N ILE A 141 -7.83 -27.44 -1.80
CA ILE A 141 -8.86 -27.35 -0.76
C ILE A 141 -8.43 -26.35 0.31
N GLU A 142 -7.19 -26.46 0.79
CA GLU A 142 -6.64 -25.53 1.77
C GLU A 142 -6.56 -24.08 1.23
N MET A 143 -6.23 -23.90 -0.05
CA MET A 143 -6.19 -22.56 -0.66
C MET A 143 -7.57 -21.93 -0.79
N PHE A 144 -8.61 -22.70 -1.10
CA PHE A 144 -9.98 -22.22 -1.10
C PHE A 144 -10.46 -21.90 0.32
N ASP A 145 -10.15 -22.73 1.30
CA ASP A 145 -10.49 -22.46 2.71
C ASP A 145 -9.80 -21.19 3.22
N ALA A 146 -8.52 -21.00 2.88
CA ALA A 146 -7.77 -19.79 3.21
C ALA A 146 -8.35 -18.54 2.54
N ALA A 147 -8.79 -18.65 1.28
CA ALA A 147 -9.42 -17.55 0.55
C ALA A 147 -10.82 -17.22 1.12
N LYS A 148 -11.63 -18.23 1.48
CA LYS A 148 -12.93 -18.06 2.14
C LYS A 148 -12.84 -17.40 3.51
N ALA A 149 -11.78 -17.71 4.26
CA ALA A 149 -11.51 -17.06 5.55
C ALA A 149 -11.22 -15.55 5.41
N LYS A 150 -10.83 -15.10 4.21
CA LYS A 150 -10.61 -13.69 3.89
C LYS A 150 -11.85 -13.02 3.32
N ASP A 151 -12.57 -13.72 2.44
CA ASP A 151 -13.77 -13.19 1.79
C ASP A 151 -14.78 -14.31 1.47
N PHE A 152 -16.00 -14.17 2.00
CA PHE A 152 -17.06 -15.16 1.90
C PHE A 152 -17.58 -15.39 0.47
N TRP A 153 -17.33 -14.48 -0.48
CA TRP A 153 -17.78 -14.69 -1.86
C TRP A 153 -17.07 -15.87 -2.53
N VAL A 154 -15.87 -16.21 -2.05
CA VAL A 154 -15.04 -17.24 -2.66
C VAL A 154 -15.73 -18.60 -2.57
N ASN A 155 -16.02 -19.17 -3.73
CA ASN A 155 -16.60 -20.49 -3.89
C ASN A 155 -15.95 -21.19 -5.08
N GLU A 156 -15.69 -22.48 -4.94
CA GLU A 156 -14.99 -23.32 -5.92
C GLU A 156 -15.73 -23.34 -7.27
N VAL A 157 -17.05 -23.48 -7.25
CA VAL A 157 -17.88 -23.51 -8.47
C VAL A 157 -17.86 -22.15 -9.14
N SER A 158 -17.99 -21.07 -8.37
CA SER A 158 -17.91 -19.71 -8.89
C SER A 158 -16.56 -19.42 -9.54
N ILE A 159 -15.46 -19.82 -8.89
CA ILE A 159 -14.11 -19.63 -9.44
C ILE A 159 -13.91 -20.50 -10.69
N ALA A 160 -14.32 -21.77 -10.67
CA ALA A 160 -14.23 -22.63 -11.86
C ALA A 160 -14.96 -22.02 -13.06
N ASN A 161 -16.17 -21.49 -12.85
CA ASN A 161 -16.93 -20.80 -13.89
C ASN A 161 -16.22 -19.53 -14.40
N LEU A 162 -15.58 -18.75 -13.53
CA LEU A 162 -14.80 -17.59 -13.94
C LEU A 162 -13.62 -17.99 -14.84
N PHE A 163 -12.93 -19.09 -14.53
CA PHE A 163 -11.86 -19.62 -15.38
C PHE A 163 -12.38 -20.15 -16.72
N ASP A 164 -13.50 -20.86 -16.72
CA ASP A 164 -14.10 -21.41 -17.96
C ASP A 164 -14.54 -20.30 -18.92
N GLN A 165 -15.05 -19.19 -18.38
CA GLN A 165 -15.54 -18.04 -19.14
C GLN A 165 -14.44 -17.01 -19.47
N PHE A 166 -13.20 -17.22 -19.01
CA PHE A 166 -12.13 -16.26 -19.17
C PHE A 166 -11.66 -16.17 -20.64
N ASP A 167 -11.78 -14.98 -21.25
CA ASP A 167 -11.23 -14.74 -22.59
C ASP A 167 -9.72 -14.50 -22.52
N VAL A 168 -8.95 -15.51 -22.91
CA VAL A 168 -7.48 -15.51 -22.96
C VAL A 168 -6.93 -14.35 -23.81
N LYS A 169 -7.68 -13.82 -24.78
CA LYS A 169 -7.24 -12.68 -25.60
C LYS A 169 -6.98 -11.42 -24.77
N THR A 170 -7.60 -11.32 -23.60
CA THR A 170 -7.42 -10.19 -22.66
C THR A 170 -6.04 -10.17 -21.99
N LEU A 171 -5.22 -11.21 -22.14
CA LEU A 171 -3.85 -11.26 -21.63
C LEU A 171 -2.81 -10.58 -22.54
N ILE A 172 -3.17 -10.29 -23.80
CA ILE A 172 -2.24 -9.82 -24.84
C ILE A 172 -2.43 -8.31 -25.11
N GLN A 173 -3.24 -7.62 -24.30
CA GLN A 173 -3.51 -6.17 -24.38
C GLN A 173 -2.52 -5.38 -23.53
#